data_AF-A0A9E2UH57-F1
#
_entry.id   AF-A0A9E2UH57-F1
#
_cell.length_a   1.000
_cell.length_b   1.000
_cell.length_c   1.000
_cell.angle_alpha   90.00
_cell.angle_beta   90.00
_cell.angle_gamma   90.00
#
_symmetry.space_group_name_H-M   'P 1'
#
loop_
_entity.id
_entity.type
_entity.pdbx_description
1 polymer ?
#
loop_
_entity_poly.entity_id
_entity_poly.type
_entity_poly.pdbx_seq_one_letter_code
_entity_poly.pdbx_strand_id
1 'polypeptide(L)'
;MSFETRLSPSMPEARDLGRRARQLLPSIGEVEPEAVRIAIRPIPGDHFSAIGPMPRTSGYYIAVTHSGVTMSAFLGAVVADEIVGGRRRAELADFRPARFFN
;
A
#
# COMPACT_ATOMS: atom_id res chain seq x y z
N MET A 1 11.22 -16.58 -4.12
CA MET A 1 10.26 -16.85 -3.03
C MET A 1 8.97 -17.29 -3.69
N SER A 2 8.61 -18.57 -3.60
CA SER A 2 7.35 -19.08 -4.15
C SER A 2 6.29 -18.96 -3.06
N PHE A 3 5.26 -18.14 -3.28
CA PHE A 3 4.10 -18.10 -2.40
C PHE A 3 3.11 -19.13 -2.93
N GLU A 4 2.58 -19.99 -2.06
CA GLU A 4 1.42 -20.79 -2.41
C GLU A 4 0.22 -19.87 -2.59
N THR A 5 -0.11 -19.53 -3.83
CA THR A 5 -1.16 -18.56 -4.18
C THR A 5 -2.53 -19.19 -4.30
N ARG A 6 -2.67 -20.48 -3.96
CA ARG A 6 -3.94 -21.19 -4.06
C ARG A 6 -4.91 -20.66 -3.00
N LEU A 7 -5.82 -19.81 -3.45
CA LEU A 7 -6.84 -19.22 -2.61
C LEU A 7 -7.81 -20.31 -2.14
N SER A 8 -7.92 -20.46 -0.83
CA SER A 8 -8.93 -21.32 -0.21
C SER A 8 -9.51 -20.66 1.04
N PRO A 9 -10.83 -20.68 1.24
CA PRO A 9 -11.43 -20.32 2.52
C PRO A 9 -10.96 -21.21 3.67
N SER A 10 -10.41 -22.40 3.36
CA SER A 10 -9.84 -23.33 4.34
C SER A 10 -8.39 -23.00 4.76
N MET A 11 -7.81 -21.89 4.31
CA MET A 11 -6.43 -21.53 4.66
C MET A 11 -6.24 -21.42 6.19
N PRO A 12 -5.15 -21.97 6.76
CA PRO A 12 -4.88 -21.90 8.20
C PRO A 12 -4.85 -20.47 8.73
N GLU A 13 -4.28 -19.53 7.97
CA GLU A 13 -4.18 -18.11 8.34
C GLU A 13 -5.55 -17.44 8.44
N ALA A 14 -6.48 -17.80 7.54
CA ALA A 14 -7.83 -17.25 7.54
C ALA A 14 -8.65 -17.79 8.73
N ARG A 15 -8.50 -19.08 9.05
CA ARG A 15 -9.09 -19.68 10.25
C ARG A 15 -8.51 -19.10 11.54
N ASP A 16 -7.19 -18.88 11.58
CA ASP A 16 -6.52 -18.25 12.72
C ASP A 16 -7.00 -16.81 12.94
N LEU A 17 -7.22 -16.04 11.87
CA LEU A 17 -7.82 -14.71 11.94
C LEU A 17 -9.21 -14.75 12.59
N GLY A 18 -10.09 -15.65 12.15
CA GLY A 18 -11.43 -15.83 12.75
C GLY A 18 -11.35 -16.19 14.24
N ARG A 19 -10.47 -17.14 14.60
CA ARG A 19 -10.22 -17.53 16.00
C ARG A 19 -9.79 -16.34 16.86
N ARG A 20 -8.85 -15.51 16.38
CA ARG A 20 -8.37 -14.30 17.09
C ARG A 20 -9.44 -13.20 17.14
N ALA A 21 -10.18 -12.99 16.06
CA ALA A 21 -11.27 -12.01 16.02
C ALA A 21 -12.31 -12.30 17.11
N ARG A 22 -12.63 -13.58 17.33
CA ARG A 22 -13.58 -14.01 18.38
C ARG A 22 -13.07 -13.73 19.80
N GLN A 23 -11.75 -13.76 20.02
CA GLN A 23 -11.16 -13.39 21.30
C GLN A 23 -11.31 -11.89 21.60
N LEU A 24 -11.39 -11.06 20.56
CA LEU A 24 -11.57 -9.61 20.68
C LEU A 24 -13.04 -9.18 20.64
N LEU A 25 -13.88 -9.89 19.88
CA LEU A 25 -15.28 -9.59 19.63
C LEU A 25 -16.12 -10.86 19.82
N PRO A 26 -16.42 -11.30 21.06
CA PRO A 26 -17.13 -12.55 21.32
C PRO A 26 -18.50 -12.65 20.65
N SER A 27 -19.16 -11.51 20.40
CA SER A 27 -20.48 -11.41 19.77
C SER A 27 -20.53 -11.88 18.32
N ILE A 28 -19.39 -12.04 17.64
CA ILE A 28 -19.38 -12.55 16.26
C ILE A 28 -19.69 -14.06 16.18
N GLY A 29 -19.62 -14.79 17.30
CA GLY A 29 -19.92 -16.22 17.34
C GLY A 29 -18.90 -17.06 16.57
N GLU A 30 -19.33 -18.22 16.06
CA GLU A 30 -18.52 -19.05 15.18
C GLU A 30 -18.57 -18.50 13.76
N VAL A 31 -17.40 -18.13 13.25
CA VAL A 31 -17.24 -17.59 11.91
C VAL A 31 -16.21 -18.41 11.15
N GLU A 32 -16.53 -18.70 9.90
CA GLU A 32 -15.63 -19.36 8.95
C GLU A 32 -15.34 -18.39 7.80
N PRO A 33 -14.11 -18.39 7.25
CA PRO A 33 -13.82 -17.57 6.08
C PRO A 33 -14.71 -17.98 4.91
N GLU A 34 -15.35 -17.02 4.25
CA GLU A 34 -16.12 -17.24 3.02
C GLU A 34 -15.20 -17.26 1.79
N ALA A 35 -14.23 -16.33 1.76
CA ALA A 35 -13.29 -16.16 0.66
C ALA A 35 -11.96 -15.58 1.15
N VAL A 36 -10.88 -15.91 0.43
CA VAL A 36 -9.55 -15.36 0.66
C VAL A 36 -9.01 -14.79 -0.63
N ARG A 37 -8.39 -13.61 -0.55
CA ARG A 37 -7.62 -13.01 -1.64
C ARG A 37 -6.28 -12.54 -1.09
N ILE A 38 -5.21 -12.79 -1.83
CA ILE A 38 -3.86 -12.33 -1.49
C ILE A 38 -3.57 -11.09 -2.35
N ALA A 39 -3.07 -10.03 -1.72
CA ALA A 39 -2.62 -8.83 -2.40
C ALA A 39 -1.15 -8.56 -2.08
N ILE A 40 -0.41 -8.10 -3.10
CA ILE A 40 0.95 -7.59 -2.91
C ILE A 40 0.84 -6.17 -2.39
N ARG A 41 1.54 -5.89 -1.30
CA ARG A 41 1.57 -4.54 -0.72
C ARG A 41 2.68 -3.73 -1.39
N PRO A 42 2.37 -2.56 -1.97
CA PRO A 42 3.37 -1.67 -2.57
C PRO A 42 4.12 -0.92 -1.46
N ILE A 43 5.13 -1.55 -0.88
CA ILE A 43 5.96 -1.01 0.20
C ILE A 43 7.38 -0.79 -0.35
N PRO A 44 7.85 0.45 -0.48
CA PRO A 44 9.25 0.72 -0.83
C PRO A 44 10.22 0.15 0.21
N GLY A 45 11.47 -0.09 -0.18
CA GLY A 45 12.45 -0.82 0.65
C GLY A 45 12.74 -0.19 2.02
N ASP A 46 12.50 1.11 2.17
CA ASP A 46 12.64 1.85 3.43
C ASP A 46 11.33 2.06 4.19
N HIS A 47 10.24 1.46 3.73
CA HIS A 47 8.88 1.53 4.31
C HIS A 47 8.20 2.91 4.24
N PHE A 48 8.81 3.91 3.59
CA PHE A 48 8.20 5.21 3.34
C PHE A 48 7.63 5.30 1.92
N SER A 49 6.61 6.13 1.71
CA SER A 49 6.07 6.39 0.37
C SER A 49 7.15 6.92 -0.60
N ALA A 50 7.05 6.60 -1.88
CA ALA A 50 7.93 7.12 -2.93
C ALA A 50 7.08 7.88 -3.95
N ILE A 51 7.08 9.21 -3.86
CA ILE A 51 6.18 10.09 -4.62
C ILE A 51 6.99 11.23 -5.24
N GLY A 52 7.00 11.31 -6.57
CA GLY A 52 7.73 12.36 -7.26
C GLY A 52 8.35 11.92 -8.59
N PRO A 53 9.12 12.83 -9.22
CA PRO A 53 9.88 12.51 -10.42
C PRO A 53 10.96 11.48 -10.13
N MET A 54 11.15 10.56 -11.08
CA MET A 54 12.19 9.56 -11.05
C MET A 54 13.54 10.17 -11.45
N PRO A 55 14.60 9.99 -10.66
CA PRO A 55 15.94 10.40 -11.07
C PRO A 55 16.34 9.74 -12.40
N ARG A 56 17.06 10.48 -13.25
CA ARG A 56 17.64 9.99 -14.51
C ARG A 56 16.63 9.58 -15.59
N THR A 57 15.32 9.74 -15.38
CA THR A 57 14.28 9.44 -16.37
C THR A 57 13.34 10.63 -16.52
N SER A 58 13.55 11.44 -17.55
CA SER A 58 12.73 12.63 -17.81
C SER A 58 11.26 12.26 -18.04
N GLY A 59 10.35 13.04 -17.44
CA GLY A 59 8.91 12.85 -17.57
C GLY A 59 8.33 11.65 -16.80
N TYR A 60 9.16 10.84 -16.12
CA TYR A 60 8.65 9.71 -15.35
C TYR A 60 8.37 10.10 -13.90
N TYR A 61 7.12 9.96 -13.48
CA TYR A 61 6.64 10.26 -12.14
C TYR A 61 6.09 9.00 -11.48
N ILE A 62 6.42 8.75 -10.22
CA ILE A 62 5.88 7.62 -9.46
C ILE A 62 5.10 8.09 -8.23
N ALA A 63 4.11 7.32 -7.83
CA ALA A 63 3.40 7.46 -6.57
C ALA A 63 3.15 6.05 -5.99
N VAL A 64 4.13 5.56 -5.25
CA VAL A 64 4.10 4.22 -4.62
C VAL A 64 3.94 4.39 -3.12
N THR A 65 2.88 3.81 -2.55
CA THR A 65 2.60 3.92 -1.11
C THR A 65 1.76 2.77 -0.59
N HIS A 66 2.07 2.31 0.62
CA HIS A 66 1.23 1.38 1.38
C HIS A 66 -0.13 1.99 1.75
N SER A 67 -0.16 3.31 1.99
CA SER A 67 -1.34 4.05 2.45
C SER A 67 -2.22 4.56 1.30
N GLY A 68 -2.16 3.93 0.13
CA GLY A 68 -2.76 4.43 -1.11
C GLY A 68 -4.26 4.70 -1.00
N VAL A 69 -5.03 3.81 -0.35
CA VAL A 69 -6.48 3.99 -0.16
C VAL A 69 -6.74 5.22 0.72
N THR A 70 -6.14 5.25 1.90
CA THR A 70 -6.34 6.32 2.90
C THR A 70 -5.89 7.69 2.40
N MET A 71 -4.78 7.74 1.66
CA MET A 71 -4.18 8.99 1.19
C MET A 71 -4.58 9.38 -0.23
N SER A 72 -5.40 8.59 -0.92
CA SER A 72 -5.73 8.76 -2.34
C SER A 72 -6.18 10.18 -2.71
N ALA A 73 -7.09 10.78 -1.92
CA ALA A 73 -7.59 12.12 -2.17
C ALA A 73 -6.50 13.19 -2.08
N PHE A 74 -5.67 13.13 -1.05
CA PHE A 74 -4.53 14.05 -0.89
C PHE A 74 -3.50 13.85 -2.01
N LEU A 75 -3.10 12.59 -2.26
CA LEU A 75 -2.11 12.25 -3.28
C LEU A 75 -2.56 12.67 -4.66
N GLY A 76 -3.83 12.47 -5.02
CA GLY A 76 -4.36 12.94 -6.29
C GLY A 76 -4.20 14.45 -6.49
N ALA A 77 -4.51 15.24 -5.46
CA ALA A 77 -4.38 16.69 -5.52
C ALA A 77 -2.91 17.14 -5.64
N VAL A 78 -2.01 16.61 -4.80
CA VAL A 78 -0.59 17.03 -4.83
C VAL A 78 0.14 16.54 -6.09
N VAL A 79 -0.18 15.36 -6.59
CA VAL A 79 0.38 14.83 -7.84
C VAL A 79 -0.09 15.67 -9.04
N ALA A 80 -1.37 16.04 -9.10
CA ALA A 80 -1.89 16.92 -10.14
C ALA A 80 -1.22 18.31 -10.11
N ASP A 81 -1.01 18.87 -8.92
CA ASP A 81 -0.28 20.13 -8.73
C ASP A 81 1.15 20.07 -9.27
N GLU A 82 1.86 18.96 -9.07
CA GLU A 82 3.23 18.79 -9.58
C GLU A 82 3.27 18.55 -11.09
N ILE A 83 2.41 17.67 -11.60
CA ILE A 83 2.44 17.25 -13.01
C ILE A 83 1.82 18.31 -13.92
N VAL A 84 0.63 18.81 -13.60
CA VAL A 84 -0.11 19.78 -14.43
C VAL A 84 0.26 21.21 -14.05
N GLY A 85 0.39 21.48 -12.75
CA GLY A 85 0.65 22.83 -12.24
C GLY A 85 2.13 23.22 -12.19
N GLY A 86 3.06 22.27 -12.36
CA GLY A 86 4.50 22.51 -12.22
C GLY A 86 4.93 22.95 -10.81
N ARG A 87 4.07 22.81 -9.81
CA ARG A 87 4.31 23.29 -8.44
C ARG A 87 4.84 22.18 -7.57
N ARG A 88 6.14 22.21 -7.26
CA ARG A 88 6.75 21.27 -6.32
C ARG A 88 6.11 21.38 -4.93
N ARG A 89 5.67 20.25 -4.38
CA ARG A 89 5.04 20.16 -3.05
C ARG A 89 6.09 19.84 -1.98
N ALA A 90 6.20 20.72 -0.98
CA ALA A 90 7.20 20.61 0.08
C ALA A 90 6.92 19.44 1.03
N GLU A 91 5.64 19.10 1.19
CA GLU A 91 5.15 18.00 2.03
C GLU A 91 5.65 16.63 1.54
N LEU A 92 6.09 16.54 0.28
CA LEU A 92 6.65 15.33 -0.33
C LEU A 92 8.19 15.27 -0.25
N ALA A 93 8.86 16.22 0.41
CA ALA A 93 10.32 16.32 0.41
C ALA A 93 11.02 15.03 0.89
N ASP A 94 10.56 14.45 2.00
CA ASP A 94 11.14 13.22 2.56
C ASP A 94 10.69 11.96 1.79
N PHE A 95 9.66 12.09 0.97
CA PHE A 95 9.07 10.98 0.21
C PHE A 95 9.53 10.94 -1.24
N ARG A 96 10.55 11.74 -1.62
CA ARG A 96 11.06 11.71 -2.99
C ARG A 96 11.74 10.39 -3.32
N PRO A 97 11.52 9.83 -4.54
CA PRO A 97 12.22 8.63 -4.97
C PRO A 97 13.74 8.79 -5.00
N ALA A 98 14.23 10.02 -5.16
CA ALA A 98 15.64 10.38 -5.18
C ALA A 98 16.46 9.81 -4.01
N ARG A 99 15.85 9.60 -2.84
CA ARG A 99 16.54 9.01 -1.69
C ARG A 99 17.06 7.58 -1.92
N PHE A 100 16.55 6.87 -2.93
CA PHE A 100 17.03 5.53 -3.32
C PHE A 100 18.15 5.56 -4.37
N PHE A 101 18.58 6.74 -4.82
CA PHE A 101 19.54 6.93 -5.92
C PHE A 101 20.85 7.58 -5.48
N ASN A 102 21.08 7.61 -4.17
CA ASN A 102 22.35 8.05 -3.56
C ASN A 102 23.37 6.91 -3.55
#